data_AF-A0A950UIR2-F1
#
_entry.id   AF-A0A950UIR2-F1
#
_cell.length_a   1.000
_cell.length_b   1.000
_cell.length_c   1.000
_cell.angle_alpha   90.00
_cell.angle_beta   90.00
_cell.angle_gamma   90.00
#
_symmetry.space_group_name_H-M   'P 1'
#
loop_
_entity.id
_entity.type
_entity.pdbx_description
1 polymer ?
#
loop_
_entity_poly.entity_id
_entity_poly.type
_entity_poly.pdbx_seq_one_letter_code
_entity_poly.pdbx_strand_id
1 'polypeptide(L)' 'MAVKETHTTARPVRISNEDWADFGALVGDRERSRLIREFIAWYLRRPGAKAVKRPDVPKPS' A
#
# COMPACT_ATOMS: atom_id res chain seq x y z
N MET A 1 18.45 -0.35 -26.24
CA MET A 1 18.45 0.29 -24.91
C MET A 1 17.07 0.10 -24.32
N ALA A 2 16.91 -0.62 -23.21
CA ALA A 2 15.60 -0.84 -22.59
C ALA A 2 15.13 0.48 -21.96
N VAL A 3 13.97 0.98 -22.40
CA VAL A 3 13.36 2.19 -21.85
C VAL A 3 13.07 1.91 -20.37
N LYS A 4 13.71 2.68 -19.48
CA LYS A 4 13.35 2.68 -18.06
C LYS A 4 11.92 3.22 -17.96
N GLU A 5 10.94 2.34 -17.80
CA GLU A 5 9.57 2.70 -17.44
C GLU A 5 9.60 3.34 -16.04
N THR A 6 9.89 4.63 -16.01
CA THR A 6 10.18 5.40 -14.78
C THR A 6 8.91 5.80 -14.05
N HIS A 7 7.75 5.63 -14.68
CA HIS A 7 6.45 5.92 -14.10
C HIS A 7 5.54 4.72 -14.22
N THR A 8 5.27 4.05 -13.09
CA THR A 8 4.14 3.13 -12.99
C THR A 8 2.87 3.92 -13.31
N THR A 9 2.09 3.47 -14.29
CA THR A 9 0.80 4.10 -14.62
C THR A 9 -0.11 4.08 -13.40
N ALA A 10 -0.63 5.25 -13.00
CA ALA A 10 -1.63 5.33 -11.95
C ALA A 10 -2.91 4.59 -12.39
N ARG A 11 -3.35 3.62 -11.60
CA ARG A 11 -4.62 2.92 -11.80
C ARG A 11 -5.62 3.46 -10.77
N PRO A 12 -6.78 4.01 -11.19
CA PRO A 12 -7.74 4.55 -10.24
C PRO A 12 -8.37 3.41 -9.43
N VAL A 13 -8.37 3.55 -8.11
CA VAL A 13 -9.08 2.67 -7.17
C VAL A 13 -10.09 3.52 -6.43
N ARG A 14 -11.35 3.07 -6.36
CA ARG A 14 -12.38 3.75 -5.58
C ARG A 14 -12.27 3.28 -4.13
N ILE A 15 -12.02 4.21 -3.23
CA ILE A 15 -11.91 4.00 -1.77
C ILE A 15 -12.73 5.12 -1.13
N SER A 16 -13.46 4.82 -0.05
CA SER A 16 -14.19 5.85 0.68
C SER A 16 -13.22 6.87 1.29
N ASN A 17 -13.66 8.12 1.48
CA ASN A 17 -12.82 9.14 2.12
C ASN A 17 -12.46 8.75 3.56
N GLU A 18 -13.39 8.09 4.26
CA GLU A 18 -13.22 7.58 5.63
C GLU A 18 -12.11 6.52 5.68
N ASP A 19 -12.22 5.46 4.88
CA ASP A 19 -11.21 4.40 4.83
C ASP A 19 -9.83 4.94 4.43
N TRP A 20 -9.79 5.91 3.50
CA TRP A 20 -8.53 6.51 3.05
C TRP A 20 -7.86 7.37 4.14
N ALA A 21 -8.67 8.11 4.89
CA ALA A 21 -8.22 8.90 6.03
C ALA A 21 -7.68 7.99 7.14
N ASP A 22 -8.48 7.00 7.57
CA ASP A 22 -8.13 6.06 8.63
C ASP A 22 -6.88 5.25 8.28
N PHE A 23 -6.78 4.79 7.03
CA PHE A 23 -5.60 4.09 6.56
C PHE A 23 -4.34 4.96 6.65
N GLY A 24 -4.44 6.24 6.30
CA GLY A 24 -3.32 7.18 6.44
C GLY A 24 -2.97 7.51 7.87
N ALA A 25 -3.96 7.66 8.74
CA ALA A 25 -3.73 7.85 10.18
C ALA A 25 -2.98 6.65 10.78
N LEU A 26 -3.30 5.44 10.31
CA LEU A 26 -2.69 4.20 10.78
C LEU A 26 -1.25 3.98 10.26
N VAL A 27 -0.98 4.27 8.99
CA VAL A 27 0.28 3.88 8.33
C VAL A 27 1.17 5.05 7.91
N GLY A 28 0.66 6.27 7.99
CA GLY A 28 1.26 7.46 7.42
C GLY A 28 0.90 7.65 5.94
N ASP A 29 0.60 8.89 5.58
CA ASP A 29 0.17 9.29 4.23
C ASP A 29 1.14 8.87 3.11
N ARG A 30 2.44 8.87 3.39
CA ARG A 30 3.50 8.52 2.43
C ARG A 30 3.62 7.01 2.19
N GLU A 31 3.17 6.18 3.13
CA GLU A 31 3.30 4.73 3.05
C GLU A 31 2.10 4.05 2.36
N ARG A 32 0.97 4.74 2.20
CA ARG A 32 -0.27 4.17 1.61
C ARG A 32 0.01 3.45 0.27
N SER A 33 0.62 4.14 -0.68
CA SER A 33 0.92 3.60 -2.02
C SER A 33 1.96 2.48 -2.00
N ARG A 34 2.87 2.48 -1.01
CA ARG A 34 3.83 1.39 -0.83
C ARG A 34 3.13 0.14 -0.34
N LEU A 35 2.32 0.25 0.71
CA LEU A 35 1.60 -0.88 1.30
C LEU A 35 0.59 -1.52 0.33
N ILE A 36 -0.10 -0.72 -0.49
CA ILE A 36 -0.98 -1.25 -1.54
C ILE A 36 -0.18 -2.08 -2.56
N ARG A 37 1.00 -1.61 -2.97
CA ARG A 37 1.87 -2.36 -3.90
C ARG A 37 2.41 -3.64 -3.26
N GLU A 38 2.83 -3.58 -1.99
CA GLU A 38 3.29 -4.76 -1.24
C GLU A 38 2.16 -5.78 -1.06
N PHE A 39 0.95 -5.34 -0.76
CA PHE A 39 -0.25 -6.19 -0.68
C PHE A 39 -0.53 -6.90 -2.01
N ILE A 40 -0.52 -6.15 -3.13
CA ILE A 40 -0.72 -6.73 -4.47
C ILE A 40 0.39 -7.75 -4.78
N ALA A 41 1.65 -7.43 -4.49
CA ALA A 41 2.77 -8.34 -4.72
C ALA A 41 2.65 -9.63 -3.91
N TRP A 42 2.22 -9.53 -2.64
CA TRP A 42 1.95 -10.66 -1.77
C TRP A 42 0.78 -11.51 -2.27
N TYR A 43 -0.34 -10.88 -2.65
CA TYR A 43 -1.53 -11.58 -3.17
C TYR A 43 -1.23 -12.36 -4.46
N LEU A 44 -0.38 -11.80 -5.32
CA LEU A 44 0.09 -12.44 -6.55
C LEU A 44 1.22 -13.47 -6.33
N ARG A 45 1.66 -13.71 -5.08
CA ARG A 45 2.76 -14.62 -4.72
C ARG A 45 4.06 -14.33 -5.49
N ARG A 46 4.39 -13.05 -5.67
CA ARG A 46 5.63 -12.65 -6.35
C ARG A 46 6.86 -13.09 -5.54
N PRO A 47 7.98 -13.45 -6.18
CA PRO A 47 9.22 -13.78 -5.47
C PRO A 47 9.65 -12.64 -4.52
N GLY A 48 9.91 -12.97 -3.26
CA GLY A 48 10.33 -12.01 -2.23
C GLY A 48 9.22 -11.15 -1.61
N ALA A 49 7.95 -11.29 -2.06
CA ALA A 49 6.84 -10.59 -1.44
C ALA A 49 6.58 -11.12 -0.03
N LYS A 50 6.48 -10.21 0.94
CA LYS A 50 6.19 -10.53 2.34
C LYS A 50 4.74 -10.19 2.66
N ALA A 51 4.13 -10.96 3.56
CA ALA A 51 2.81 -10.63 4.09
C ALA A 51 2.85 -9.24 4.73
N VAL A 52 1.93 -8.37 4.32
CA VAL A 52 1.76 -7.06 4.93
C VAL A 52 1.29 -7.29 6.37
N LYS A 53 2.14 -6.95 7.34
CA LYS A 53 1.78 -7.07 8.75
C LYS A 53 0.85 -5.92 9.13
N ARG A 54 -0.21 -6.23 9.87
CA ARG A 54 -1.05 -5.19 10.47
C ARG A 54 -0.17 -4.37 11.43
N PRO A 55 -0.19 -3.03 11.35
CA PRO A 55 0.52 -2.20 12.32
C PRO A 55 0.01 -2.50 13.72
N ASP A 56 0.91 -2.57 14.70
CA ASP A 56 0.54 -2.52 16.10
C ASP A 56 -0.04 -1.14 16.39
N VAL A 57 -1.35 -1.03 16.41
CA VAL A 57 -2.05 0.18 16.85
C VAL A 57 -1.88 0.23 18.37
N PRO A 58 -1.35 1.32 18.95
CA PRO A 58 -1.49 1.53 20.39
C PRO A 58 -2.99 1.54 20.67
N LYS A 59 -3.45 0.65 21.56
CA LYS A 59 -4.84 0.65 22.01
C LYS A 59 -5.14 2.06 22.57
N PRO A 60 -6.19 2.77 22.11
CA PRO A 60 -6.58 4.00 22.79
C PRO A 60 -6.89 3.63 24.24
N SER A 61 -6.15 4.25 25.17
CA SER A 61 -6.35 4.09 26.62
C SER A 61 -7.65 4.74 27.05
#